data_AF-A0A6M0AH90-F1
#
_entry.id   AF-A0A6M0AH90-F1
#
_cell.length_a   1.000
_cell.length_b   1.000
_cell.length_c   1.000
_cell.angle_alpha   90.00
_cell.angle_beta   90.00
_cell.angle_gamma   90.00
#
_symmetry.space_group_name_H-M   'P 1'
#
loop_
_entity.id
_entity.type
_entity.pdbx_description
1 polymer ?
#
loop_
_entity_poly.entity_id
_entity_poly.type
_entity_poly.pdbx_seq_one_letter_code
_entity_poly.pdbx_strand_id
1 'polypeptide(L)'
;MKLKQVLWLGLLTVYLTPGVLPVVASFLTVLALAQEQNTVSPEQEGTITPSDAIVEVDSKQAEADKLFQQGMSHVRRSEFPEALQSWQQALVIYKQIGYRKGEANSLYNLGVTYYHLGNYKKAIDSLQNSLAIAREIGHRKVEGASLIGLATTYHHLGEYKKAIDYYQQSIAFQREIGNRKGEANSLYNLGNAYRTLGEYKKAIDYYQQSIAIAREIGYRLGEANSLGNLGNAYYHLREYKKAIDSLQNSLAIAREIGNRKGEANSL
;
A
#
# COMPACT_ATOMS: atom_id res chain seq x y z
N MET A 1 -50.43 -2.55 -49.29
CA MET A 1 -49.39 -3.45 -49.81
C MET A 1 -48.44 -3.77 -48.66
N LYS A 2 -48.50 -4.98 -48.07
CA LYS A 2 -47.69 -5.37 -46.90
C LYS A 2 -46.42 -6.07 -47.39
N LEU A 3 -45.25 -5.48 -47.17
CA LEU A 3 -43.97 -6.17 -47.34
C LEU A 3 -43.61 -6.86 -46.02
N LYS A 4 -43.45 -8.19 -46.05
CA LYS A 4 -42.87 -8.98 -44.95
C LYS A 4 -41.35 -8.87 -45.05
N GLN A 5 -40.68 -8.37 -44.01
CA GLN A 5 -39.23 -8.49 -43.86
C GLN A 5 -38.90 -9.82 -43.20
N VAL A 6 -37.93 -10.53 -43.78
CA VAL A 6 -37.39 -11.81 -43.34
C VAL A 6 -36.20 -11.52 -42.42
N LEU A 7 -36.31 -11.89 -41.14
CA LEU A 7 -35.20 -11.88 -40.18
C LEU A 7 -34.35 -13.14 -40.39
N TRP A 8 -33.09 -12.97 -40.77
CA TRP A 8 -32.07 -14.02 -40.68
C TRP A 8 -31.39 -13.93 -39.32
N LEU A 9 -31.67 -14.88 -38.42
CA LEU A 9 -30.91 -15.08 -37.19
C LEU A 9 -29.73 -16.01 -37.49
N GLY A 10 -28.55 -15.42 -37.68
CA GLY A 10 -27.29 -16.17 -37.70
C GLY A 10 -26.90 -16.57 -36.28
N LEU A 11 -27.10 -17.84 -35.92
CA LEU A 11 -26.57 -18.44 -34.70
C LEU A 11 -25.04 -18.62 -34.84
N LEU A 12 -24.25 -17.76 -34.21
CA LEU A 12 -22.81 -17.97 -34.07
C LEU A 12 -22.55 -18.87 -32.86
N THR A 13 -22.16 -20.11 -33.10
CA THR A 13 -21.73 -21.05 -32.06
C THR A 13 -20.31 -20.69 -31.61
N VAL A 14 -20.17 -20.22 -30.37
CA VAL A 14 -18.86 -19.99 -29.73
C VAL A 14 -18.42 -21.29 -29.06
N TYR A 15 -17.31 -21.87 -29.51
CA TYR A 15 -16.66 -22.98 -28.82
C TYR A 15 -15.95 -22.46 -27.55
N LEU A 16 -16.48 -22.82 -26.39
CA LEU A 16 -15.83 -22.60 -25.09
C LEU A 16 -14.82 -23.74 -24.84
N THR A 17 -13.52 -23.41 -24.84
CA THR A 17 -12.50 -24.27 -24.21
C THR A 17 -12.55 -24.04 -22.69
N PRO A 18 -12.73 -25.09 -21.85
CA PRO A 18 -12.71 -24.91 -20.40
C PRO A 18 -11.30 -24.53 -19.94
N GLY A 19 -11.15 -23.36 -19.29
CA GLY A 19 -9.89 -23.00 -18.60
C GLY A 19 -9.38 -21.57 -18.82
N VAL A 20 -9.99 -20.77 -19.70
CA VAL A 20 -9.61 -19.35 -19.91
C VAL A 20 -10.85 -18.48 -19.70
N LEU A 21 -10.82 -17.60 -18.70
CA LEU A 21 -11.87 -16.59 -18.51
C LEU A 21 -11.82 -15.57 -19.67
N PRO A 22 -12.93 -15.33 -20.39
CA PRO A 22 -12.94 -14.35 -21.47
C PRO A 22 -13.13 -12.94 -20.89
N VAL A 23 -12.05 -12.16 -20.82
CA VAL A 23 -12.08 -10.71 -20.53
C VAL A 23 -12.85 -9.93 -21.63
N VAL A 24 -13.08 -10.54 -22.79
CA VAL A 24 -13.73 -9.90 -23.95
C VAL A 24 -15.26 -9.81 -23.80
N ALA A 25 -15.87 -10.60 -22.91
CA ALA A 25 -17.33 -10.67 -22.81
C ALA A 25 -17.99 -9.41 -22.21
N SER A 26 -17.26 -8.61 -21.43
CA SER A 26 -17.83 -7.43 -20.76
C SER A 26 -17.94 -6.19 -21.65
N PHE A 27 -17.22 -6.12 -22.76
CA PHE A 27 -17.31 -4.97 -23.68
C PHE A 27 -18.53 -5.04 -24.62
N LEU A 28 -19.01 -6.25 -24.94
CA LEU A 28 -20.16 -6.42 -25.83
C LEU A 28 -21.50 -6.12 -25.15
N THR A 29 -21.59 -6.24 -23.82
CA THR A 29 -22.84 -5.97 -23.09
C THR A 29 -23.24 -4.50 -23.11
N VAL A 30 -22.28 -3.58 -23.21
CA VAL A 30 -22.56 -2.13 -23.32
C VAL A 30 -23.14 -1.78 -24.70
N LEU A 31 -22.73 -2.49 -25.76
CA LEU A 31 -23.21 -2.22 -27.12
C LEU A 31 -24.67 -2.64 -27.34
N ALA A 32 -25.15 -3.65 -26.61
CA ALA A 32 -26.50 -4.21 -26.81
C ALA A 32 -27.62 -3.43 -26.11
N LEU A 33 -27.30 -2.56 -25.13
CA LEU A 33 -28.31 -1.84 -24.33
C LEU A 33 -28.76 -0.50 -24.93
N ALA A 34 -28.20 -0.09 -26.08
CA ALA A 34 -28.46 1.22 -26.68
C ALA A 34 -29.46 1.22 -27.86
N GLN A 35 -30.02 0.06 -28.28
CA GLN A 35 -30.84 0.00 -29.50
C GLN A 35 -32.35 -0.23 -29.33
N GLU A 36 -32.90 -0.04 -28.13
CA GLU A 36 -34.36 0.05 -27.98
C GLU A 36 -34.76 1.42 -27.42
N GLN A 37 -34.78 2.43 -28.30
CA GLN A 37 -35.83 3.44 -28.47
C GLN A 37 -35.26 4.71 -29.13
N ASN A 38 -36.09 5.32 -29.98
CA ASN A 38 -35.91 6.58 -30.71
C ASN A 38 -35.12 6.55 -32.02
N THR A 39 -35.92 6.62 -33.09
CA THR A 39 -35.58 7.12 -34.41
C THR A 39 -35.07 8.56 -34.33
N VAL A 40 -33.76 8.76 -34.43
CA VAL A 40 -33.12 10.06 -34.70
C VAL A 40 -32.21 9.89 -35.93
N SER A 41 -32.18 10.93 -36.76
CA SER A 41 -31.47 11.07 -38.04
C SER A 41 -30.04 10.53 -38.06
N PRO A 42 -29.51 9.99 -39.18
CA PRO A 42 -28.16 9.46 -39.25
C PRO A 42 -27.15 10.62 -39.40
N GLU A 43 -26.81 11.27 -38.30
CA GLU A 43 -25.63 12.13 -38.19
C GLU A 43 -24.59 11.46 -37.27
N GLN A 44 -23.56 10.91 -37.91
CA GLN A 44 -22.23 10.58 -37.36
C GLN A 44 -22.18 9.81 -36.02
N GLU A 45 -22.66 8.57 -35.99
CA GLU A 45 -22.09 7.58 -35.07
C GLU A 45 -20.71 7.16 -35.61
N GLY A 46 -19.67 7.90 -35.21
CA GLY A 46 -18.30 7.56 -35.53
C GLY A 46 -17.93 6.20 -34.94
N THR A 47 -17.67 5.22 -35.80
CA THR A 47 -17.08 3.94 -35.40
C THR A 47 -15.68 4.21 -34.83
N ILE A 48 -15.53 4.14 -33.51
CA ILE A 48 -14.24 4.26 -32.82
C ILE A 48 -13.39 3.07 -33.28
N THR A 49 -12.28 3.32 -33.98
CA THR A 49 -11.42 2.23 -34.43
C THR A 49 -10.60 1.67 -33.26
N PRO A 50 -10.10 0.42 -33.32
CA PRO A 50 -9.19 -0.11 -32.30
C PRO A 50 -7.95 0.78 -32.06
N SER A 51 -7.49 1.48 -33.10
CA SER A 51 -6.39 2.46 -32.98
C SER A 51 -6.81 3.68 -32.16
N ASP A 52 -8.02 4.21 -32.40
CA ASP A 52 -8.54 5.36 -31.66
C ASP A 52 -8.78 5.02 -30.18
N ALA A 53 -9.25 3.80 -29.90
CA ALA A 53 -9.45 3.31 -28.54
C ALA A 53 -8.13 3.17 -27.77
N ILE A 54 -7.06 2.69 -28.41
CA ILE A 54 -5.71 2.62 -27.80
C ILE A 54 -5.20 4.03 -27.48
N VAL A 55 -5.34 4.97 -28.43
CA VAL A 55 -4.95 6.37 -28.23
C VAL A 55 -5.72 7.02 -27.09
N GLU A 56 -7.01 6.72 -26.95
CA GLU A 56 -7.84 7.22 -25.84
C GLU A 56 -7.38 6.67 -24.48
N VAL A 57 -7.06 5.37 -24.40
CA VAL A 57 -6.52 4.74 -23.18
C VAL A 57 -5.17 5.35 -22.80
N ASP A 58 -4.26 5.50 -23.76
CA ASP A 58 -2.93 6.07 -23.52
C ASP A 58 -3.02 7.53 -23.05
N SER A 59 -3.94 8.31 -23.65
CA SER A 59 -4.21 9.69 -23.24
C SER A 59 -4.73 9.77 -21.80
N LYS A 60 -5.72 8.94 -21.45
CA LYS A 60 -6.27 8.88 -20.07
C LYS A 60 -5.23 8.41 -19.07
N GLN A 61 -4.37 7.46 -19.44
CA GLN A 61 -3.29 7.03 -18.56
C GLN A 61 -2.31 8.17 -18.29
N ALA A 62 -1.91 8.93 -19.31
CA ALA A 62 -1.01 10.08 -19.15
C ALA A 62 -1.63 11.18 -18.26
N GLU A 63 -2.94 11.42 -18.37
CA GLU A 63 -3.67 12.32 -17.48
C GLU A 63 -3.64 11.84 -16.02
N ALA A 64 -3.93 10.56 -15.79
CA ALA A 64 -3.89 9.96 -14.47
C ALA A 64 -2.48 9.97 -13.85
N ASP A 65 -1.45 9.69 -14.65
CA ASP A 65 -0.04 9.77 -14.24
C ASP A 65 0.33 11.20 -13.82
N LYS A 66 -0.14 12.22 -14.56
CA LYS A 66 0.07 13.63 -14.20
C LYS A 66 -0.59 13.97 -12.87
N LEU A 67 -1.85 13.61 -12.67
CA LEU A 67 -2.56 13.79 -11.40
C LEU A 67 -1.85 13.06 -10.26
N PHE A 68 -1.37 11.84 -10.51
CA PHE A 68 -0.61 11.08 -9.52
C PHE A 68 0.68 11.82 -9.09
N GLN A 69 1.42 12.38 -10.05
CA GLN A 69 2.63 13.17 -9.76
C GLN A 69 2.32 14.50 -9.06
N GLN A 70 1.19 15.13 -9.38
CA GLN A 70 0.72 16.30 -8.63
C GLN A 70 0.49 15.95 -7.16
N GLY A 71 -0.18 14.84 -6.87
CA GLY A 71 -0.37 14.36 -5.49
C GLY A 71 0.96 14.15 -4.75
N MET A 72 1.94 13.55 -5.42
CA MET A 72 3.31 13.41 -4.88
C MET A 72 3.98 14.76 -4.61
N SER A 73 3.74 15.78 -5.45
CA SER A 73 4.26 17.14 -5.28
C SER A 73 3.60 17.88 -4.12
N HIS A 74 2.29 17.72 -3.96
CA HIS A 74 1.53 18.29 -2.85
C HIS A 74 2.02 17.73 -1.50
N VAL A 75 2.26 16.42 -1.38
CA VAL A 75 2.84 15.85 -0.15
C VAL A 75 4.23 16.39 0.16
N ARG A 76 5.10 16.61 -0.84
CA ARG A 76 6.40 17.25 -0.61
C ARG A 76 6.28 18.66 -0.04
N ARG A 77 5.16 19.35 -0.32
CA ARG A 77 4.83 20.68 0.21
C ARG A 77 3.97 20.63 1.47
N SER A 78 3.68 19.43 2.01
CA SER A 78 2.74 19.21 3.13
C SER A 78 1.30 19.66 2.85
N GLU A 79 0.92 19.78 1.58
CA GLU A 79 -0.44 20.10 1.11
C GLU A 79 -1.26 18.81 1.03
N PHE A 80 -1.55 18.21 2.18
CA PHE A 80 -2.18 16.89 2.26
C PHE A 80 -3.60 16.83 1.66
N PRO A 81 -4.50 17.81 1.86
CA PRO A 81 -5.83 17.80 1.24
C PRO A 81 -5.77 17.78 -0.29
N GLU A 82 -4.91 18.59 -0.89
CA GLU A 82 -4.70 18.68 -2.33
C GLU A 82 -4.11 17.37 -2.87
N ALA A 83 -3.17 16.77 -2.13
CA ALA A 83 -2.63 15.46 -2.50
C ALA A 83 -3.70 14.37 -2.55
N LEU A 84 -4.59 14.34 -1.55
CA LEU A 84 -5.72 13.41 -1.52
C LEU A 84 -6.63 13.60 -2.75
N GLN A 85 -6.93 14.85 -3.11
CA GLN A 85 -7.75 15.14 -4.28
C GLN A 85 -7.10 14.63 -5.57
N SER A 86 -5.82 14.93 -5.79
CA SER A 86 -5.12 14.50 -7.01
C SER A 86 -5.07 12.97 -7.13
N TRP A 87 -4.80 12.25 -6.03
CA TRP A 87 -4.78 10.79 -6.07
C TRP A 87 -6.15 10.15 -6.18
N GLN A 88 -7.21 10.76 -5.64
CA GLN A 88 -8.59 10.30 -5.85
C GLN A 88 -8.98 10.43 -7.33
N GLN A 89 -8.65 11.55 -7.96
CA GLN A 89 -8.91 11.76 -9.40
C GLN A 89 -8.12 10.75 -10.24
N ALA A 90 -6.81 10.59 -9.98
CA ALA A 90 -5.99 9.58 -10.65
C ALA A 90 -6.56 8.15 -10.46
N LEU A 91 -7.00 7.80 -9.25
CA LEU A 91 -7.57 6.49 -8.94
C LEU A 91 -8.84 6.20 -9.76
N VAL A 92 -9.71 7.20 -9.96
CA VAL A 92 -10.92 7.05 -10.78
C VAL A 92 -10.53 6.71 -12.22
N ILE A 93 -9.59 7.44 -12.80
CA ILE A 93 -9.15 7.21 -14.19
C ILE A 93 -8.47 5.84 -14.31
N TYR A 94 -7.56 5.49 -13.39
CA TYR A 94 -6.90 4.18 -13.40
C TYR A 94 -7.89 3.02 -13.33
N LYS A 95 -8.96 3.14 -12.53
CA LYS A 95 -10.05 2.15 -12.49
C LYS A 95 -10.79 2.05 -13.82
N GLN A 96 -11.09 3.19 -14.44
CA GLN A 96 -11.83 3.23 -15.72
C GLN A 96 -11.04 2.56 -16.85
N ILE A 97 -9.72 2.75 -16.89
CA ILE A 97 -8.86 2.15 -17.92
C ILE A 97 -8.30 0.77 -17.53
N GLY A 98 -8.63 0.26 -16.34
CA GLY A 98 -8.15 -1.04 -15.85
C GLY A 98 -6.65 -1.09 -15.50
N TYR A 99 -6.00 0.06 -15.27
CA TYR A 99 -4.58 0.11 -14.92
C TYR A 99 -4.33 -0.18 -13.44
N ARG A 100 -4.35 -1.48 -13.09
CA ARG A 100 -4.24 -2.00 -11.71
C ARG A 100 -3.03 -1.49 -10.94
N LYS A 101 -1.88 -1.32 -11.63
CA LYS A 101 -0.66 -0.80 -11.01
C LYS A 101 -0.84 0.64 -10.54
N GLY A 102 -1.49 1.49 -11.33
CA GLY A 102 -1.83 2.86 -10.95
C GLY A 102 -2.81 2.89 -9.77
N GLU A 103 -3.83 2.03 -9.80
CA GLU A 103 -4.80 1.92 -8.70
C GLU A 103 -4.12 1.60 -7.36
N ALA A 104 -3.27 0.56 -7.32
CA ALA A 104 -2.57 0.16 -6.11
C ALA A 104 -1.69 1.28 -5.55
N ASN A 105 -0.94 1.97 -6.43
CA ASN A 105 -0.08 3.08 -6.00
C ASN A 105 -0.89 4.27 -5.46
N SER A 106 -2.00 4.63 -6.11
CA SER A 106 -2.88 5.71 -5.64
C SER A 106 -3.50 5.36 -4.28
N LEU A 107 -4.00 4.14 -4.11
CA LEU A 107 -4.58 3.66 -2.86
C LEU A 107 -3.56 3.62 -1.73
N TYR A 108 -2.33 3.17 -2.00
CA TYR A 108 -1.24 3.21 -1.03
C TYR A 108 -0.97 4.65 -0.53
N ASN A 109 -0.82 5.59 -1.46
CA ASN A 109 -0.52 6.98 -1.13
C ASN A 109 -1.67 7.69 -0.40
N LEU A 110 -2.92 7.42 -0.80
CA LEU A 110 -4.11 7.85 -0.06
C LEU A 110 -4.08 7.31 1.37
N GLY A 111 -3.77 6.03 1.52
CA GLY A 111 -3.66 5.34 2.81
C GLY A 111 -2.65 5.99 3.74
N VAL A 112 -1.41 6.19 3.27
CA VAL A 112 -0.35 6.86 4.03
C VAL A 112 -0.73 8.29 4.40
N THR A 113 -1.39 9.01 3.50
CA THR A 113 -1.78 10.41 3.74
C THR A 113 -2.92 10.53 4.74
N TYR A 114 -3.92 9.66 4.66
CA TYR A 114 -4.95 9.57 5.68
C TYR A 114 -4.37 9.23 7.06
N TYR A 115 -3.36 8.35 7.11
CA TYR A 115 -2.64 8.06 8.34
C TYR A 115 -1.98 9.32 8.94
N HIS A 116 -1.30 10.12 8.12
CA HIS A 116 -0.69 11.38 8.58
C HIS A 116 -1.71 12.41 9.08
N LEU A 117 -2.92 12.40 8.52
CA LEU A 117 -4.03 13.24 8.97
C LEU A 117 -4.80 12.66 10.18
N GLY A 118 -4.37 11.53 10.74
CA GLY A 118 -5.05 10.86 11.84
C GLY A 118 -6.36 10.16 11.46
N ASN A 119 -6.69 10.09 10.16
CA ASN A 119 -7.87 9.39 9.67
C ASN A 119 -7.58 7.89 9.47
N TYR A 120 -7.35 7.18 10.58
CA TYR A 120 -6.88 5.80 10.56
C TYR A 120 -7.85 4.82 9.88
N LYS A 121 -9.16 5.06 9.95
CA LYS A 121 -10.15 4.19 9.28
C LYS A 121 -10.01 4.26 7.76
N LYS A 122 -10.01 5.47 7.18
CA LYS A 122 -9.79 5.63 5.73
C LYS A 122 -8.41 5.15 5.29
N ALA A 123 -7.40 5.31 6.15
CA ALA A 123 -6.06 4.80 5.90
C ALA A 123 -6.07 3.27 5.77
N ILE A 124 -6.70 2.56 6.71
CA ILE A 124 -6.86 1.10 6.68
C ILE A 124 -7.58 0.67 5.39
N ASP A 125 -8.73 1.26 5.08
CA ASP A 125 -9.51 0.88 3.90
C ASP A 125 -8.68 1.03 2.61
N SER A 126 -7.95 2.14 2.48
CA SER A 126 -7.11 2.41 1.30
C SER A 126 -5.92 1.44 1.23
N LEU A 127 -5.24 1.19 2.35
CA LEU A 127 -4.09 0.29 2.38
C LEU A 127 -4.47 -1.18 2.20
N GLN A 128 -5.64 -1.62 2.68
CA GLN A 128 -6.15 -2.98 2.45
C GLN A 128 -6.46 -3.20 0.97
N ASN A 129 -7.13 -2.25 0.33
CA ASN A 129 -7.39 -2.31 -1.11
C ASN A 129 -6.07 -2.30 -1.90
N SER A 130 -5.12 -1.42 -1.56
CA SER A 130 -3.78 -1.41 -2.15
C SER A 130 -3.08 -2.76 -2.03
N LEU A 131 -3.09 -3.37 -0.83
CA LEU A 131 -2.47 -4.66 -0.57
C LEU A 131 -3.10 -5.78 -1.41
N ALA A 132 -4.43 -5.81 -1.51
CA ALA A 132 -5.16 -6.80 -2.29
C ALA A 132 -4.76 -6.74 -3.78
N ILE A 133 -4.78 -5.54 -4.37
CA ILE A 133 -4.37 -5.34 -5.77
C ILE A 133 -2.88 -5.67 -5.96
N ALA A 134 -2.03 -5.24 -5.04
CA ALA A 134 -0.59 -5.50 -5.14
C ALA A 134 -0.27 -7.00 -5.12
N ARG A 135 -0.99 -7.80 -4.33
CA ARG A 135 -0.88 -9.27 -4.33
C ARG A 135 -1.39 -9.87 -5.64
N GLU A 136 -2.54 -9.41 -6.12
CA GLU A 136 -3.16 -9.87 -7.38
C GLU A 136 -2.20 -9.74 -8.56
N ILE A 137 -1.50 -8.60 -8.69
CA ILE A 137 -0.62 -8.33 -9.83
C ILE A 137 0.88 -8.57 -9.56
N GLY A 138 1.23 -9.10 -8.38
CA GLY A 138 2.62 -9.32 -7.98
C GLY A 138 3.46 -8.04 -7.79
N HIS A 139 2.84 -6.90 -7.43
CA HIS A 139 3.52 -5.64 -7.18
C HIS A 139 4.23 -5.62 -5.81
N ARG A 140 5.32 -6.37 -5.68
CA ARG A 140 6.06 -6.60 -4.42
C ARG A 140 6.38 -5.32 -3.63
N LYS A 141 6.84 -4.25 -4.30
CA LYS A 141 7.14 -2.97 -3.61
C LYS A 141 5.94 -2.40 -2.86
N VAL A 142 4.76 -2.36 -3.48
CA VAL A 142 3.54 -1.82 -2.87
C VAL A 142 2.96 -2.80 -1.84
N GLU A 143 3.08 -4.10 -2.08
CA GLU A 143 2.69 -5.13 -1.11
C GLU A 143 3.40 -4.93 0.24
N GLY A 144 4.74 -4.92 0.22
CA GLY A 144 5.53 -4.74 1.44
C GLY A 144 5.28 -3.40 2.13
N ALA A 145 5.12 -2.33 1.36
CA ALA A 145 4.81 -1.00 1.90
C ALA A 145 3.42 -0.94 2.54
N SER A 146 2.42 -1.58 1.92
CA SER A 146 1.04 -1.63 2.44
C SER A 146 0.95 -2.47 3.72
N LEU A 147 1.71 -3.56 3.83
CA LEU A 147 1.81 -4.37 5.06
C LEU A 147 2.30 -3.55 6.25
N ILE A 148 3.42 -2.84 6.09
CA ILE A 148 3.99 -1.96 7.13
C ILE A 148 3.02 -0.81 7.45
N GLY A 149 2.41 -0.22 6.42
CA GLY A 149 1.41 0.85 6.57
C GLY A 149 0.22 0.40 7.41
N LEU A 150 -0.34 -0.79 7.14
CA LEU A 150 -1.47 -1.36 7.89
C LEU A 150 -1.08 -1.63 9.34
N ALA A 151 0.06 -2.29 9.55
CA ALA A 151 0.55 -2.60 10.89
C ALA A 151 0.67 -1.32 11.74
N THR A 152 1.27 -0.28 11.17
CA THR A 152 1.47 1.01 11.83
C THR A 152 0.15 1.73 12.09
N THR A 153 -0.77 1.71 11.12
CA THR A 153 -2.07 2.36 11.25
C THR A 153 -2.92 1.69 12.33
N TYR A 154 -2.95 0.35 12.38
CA TYR A 154 -3.63 -0.38 13.46
C TYR A 154 -2.98 -0.10 14.82
N HIS A 155 -1.65 0.00 14.90
CA HIS A 155 -0.96 0.34 16.15
C HIS A 155 -1.41 1.71 16.67
N HIS A 156 -1.44 2.73 15.81
CA HIS A 156 -1.88 4.08 16.20
C HIS A 156 -3.39 4.18 16.47
N LEU A 157 -4.20 3.30 15.87
CA LEU A 157 -5.62 3.17 16.21
C LEU A 157 -5.87 2.47 17.56
N GLY A 158 -4.85 1.86 18.18
CA GLY A 158 -4.96 1.10 19.42
C GLY A 158 -5.35 -0.38 19.23
N GLU A 159 -5.44 -0.83 17.98
CA GLU A 159 -5.80 -2.21 17.60
C GLU A 159 -4.53 -3.09 17.57
N TYR A 160 -3.85 -3.21 18.71
CA TYR A 160 -2.50 -3.77 18.78
C TYR A 160 -2.38 -5.22 18.31
N LYS A 161 -3.42 -6.05 18.49
CA LYS A 161 -3.44 -7.44 18.00
C LYS A 161 -3.38 -7.49 16.48
N LYS A 162 -4.19 -6.68 15.78
CA LYS A 162 -4.14 -6.57 14.32
C LYS A 162 -2.80 -6.01 13.84
N ALA A 163 -2.26 -5.02 14.56
CA ALA A 163 -0.94 -4.49 14.25
C ALA A 163 0.15 -5.58 14.30
N ILE A 164 0.13 -6.42 15.34
CA ILE A 164 1.01 -7.58 15.50
C ILE A 164 0.89 -8.53 14.30
N ASP A 165 -0.33 -8.90 13.90
CA ASP A 165 -0.56 -9.80 12.77
C ASP A 165 0.04 -9.25 11.46
N TYR A 166 -0.12 -7.94 11.20
CA TYR A 166 0.46 -7.30 10.02
C TYR A 166 1.98 -7.11 10.12
N TYR A 167 2.54 -6.84 11.31
CA TYR A 167 3.99 -6.81 11.49
C TYR A 167 4.62 -8.19 11.24
N GLN A 168 3.97 -9.28 11.69
CA GLN A 168 4.42 -10.65 11.41
C GLN A 168 4.38 -10.97 9.91
N GLN A 169 3.29 -10.61 9.22
CA GLN A 169 3.22 -10.72 7.75
C GLN A 169 4.32 -9.90 7.06
N SER A 170 4.59 -8.68 7.53
CA SER A 170 5.70 -7.86 7.02
C SER A 170 7.04 -8.55 7.22
N ILE A 171 7.34 -9.10 8.40
CA ILE A 171 8.60 -9.83 8.66
C ILE A 171 8.77 -10.99 7.67
N ALA A 172 7.73 -11.80 7.48
CA ALA A 172 7.76 -12.91 6.53
C ALA A 172 8.03 -12.43 5.10
N PHE A 173 7.33 -11.37 4.67
CA PHE A 173 7.52 -10.76 3.35
C PHE A 173 8.94 -10.20 3.15
N GLN A 174 9.48 -9.46 4.13
CA GLN A 174 10.81 -8.85 4.02
C GLN A 174 11.92 -9.92 3.96
N ARG A 175 11.74 -11.04 4.68
CA ARG A 175 12.61 -12.22 4.57
C ARG A 175 12.56 -12.83 3.18
N GLU A 176 11.36 -13.02 2.65
CA GLU A 176 11.14 -13.59 1.32
C GLU A 176 11.86 -12.79 0.22
N ILE A 177 11.82 -11.45 0.29
CA ILE A 177 12.48 -10.58 -0.69
C ILE A 177 13.94 -10.24 -0.35
N GLY A 178 14.50 -10.81 0.72
CA GLY A 178 15.88 -10.56 1.16
C GLY A 178 16.14 -9.14 1.69
N ASN A 179 15.11 -8.36 2.04
CA ASN A 179 15.25 -7.01 2.55
C ASN A 179 15.52 -7.00 4.08
N ARG A 180 16.78 -7.24 4.44
CA ARG A 180 17.24 -7.28 5.85
C ARG A 180 16.92 -6.01 6.64
N LYS A 181 17.05 -4.83 6.02
CA LYS A 181 16.72 -3.54 6.67
C LYS A 181 15.22 -3.44 6.97
N GLY A 182 14.36 -3.88 6.04
CA GLY A 182 12.91 -3.94 6.23
C GLY A 182 12.51 -4.94 7.32
N GLU A 183 13.19 -6.08 7.39
CA GLU A 183 13.00 -7.09 8.44
C GLU A 183 13.33 -6.53 9.83
N ALA A 184 14.50 -5.90 9.99
CA ALA A 184 14.90 -5.27 11.25
C ALA A 184 13.87 -4.23 11.71
N ASN A 185 13.42 -3.35 10.81
CA ASN A 185 12.40 -2.34 11.11
C ASN A 185 11.05 -2.96 11.53
N SER A 186 10.65 -4.07 10.89
CA SER A 186 9.39 -4.75 11.22
C SER A 186 9.48 -5.45 12.58
N LEU A 187 10.62 -6.08 12.90
CA LEU A 187 10.89 -6.67 14.21
C LEU A 187 10.90 -5.62 15.32
N TYR A 188 11.58 -4.49 15.09
CA TYR A 188 11.57 -3.35 16.00
C TYR A 188 10.14 -2.87 16.32
N ASN A 189 9.32 -2.69 15.29
CA ASN A 189 7.94 -2.23 15.48
C ASN A 189 7.04 -3.29 16.12
N LEU A 190 7.27 -4.57 15.84
CA LEU A 190 6.62 -5.67 16.56
C LEU A 190 6.97 -5.65 18.05
N GLY A 191 8.24 -5.41 18.38
CA GLY A 191 8.69 -5.20 19.75
C GLY A 191 7.96 -4.02 20.42
N ASN A 192 7.78 -2.90 19.71
CA ASN A 192 7.00 -1.77 20.20
C ASN A 192 5.54 -2.14 20.50
N ALA A 193 4.89 -2.91 19.62
CA ALA A 193 3.52 -3.35 19.84
C ALA A 193 3.38 -4.21 21.11
N TYR A 194 4.29 -5.17 21.34
CA TYR A 194 4.31 -5.96 22.57
C TYR A 194 4.63 -5.13 23.81
N ARG A 195 5.56 -4.17 23.70
CA ARG A 195 5.87 -3.25 24.81
C ARG A 195 4.65 -2.43 25.22
N THR A 196 3.89 -1.92 24.26
CA THR A 196 2.64 -1.19 24.54
C THR A 196 1.58 -2.05 25.24
N LEU A 197 1.56 -3.36 24.95
CA LEU A 197 0.71 -4.32 25.66
C LEU A 197 1.24 -4.75 27.04
N GLY A 198 2.41 -4.25 27.46
CA GLY A 198 3.07 -4.68 28.71
C GLY A 198 3.76 -6.04 28.62
N GLU A 199 3.83 -6.65 27.43
CA GLU A 199 4.51 -7.93 27.19
C GLU A 199 6.02 -7.72 27.00
N TYR A 200 6.68 -7.15 28.01
CA TYR A 200 8.07 -6.68 27.93
C TYR A 200 9.08 -7.77 27.54
N LYS A 201 8.87 -9.02 27.97
CA LYS A 201 9.74 -10.15 27.61
C LYS A 201 9.72 -10.42 26.09
N LYS A 202 8.53 -10.47 25.48
CA LYS A 202 8.42 -10.61 24.02
C LYS A 202 9.01 -9.41 23.28
N ALA A 203 8.78 -8.21 23.81
CA ALA A 203 9.37 -7.00 23.23
C ALA A 203 10.90 -7.08 23.19
N ILE A 204 11.53 -7.52 24.29
CA ILE A 204 12.98 -7.76 24.39
C ILE A 204 13.44 -8.73 23.30
N ASP A 205 12.78 -9.87 23.13
CA ASP A 205 13.16 -10.88 22.14
C ASP A 205 13.17 -10.31 20.71
N TYR A 206 12.16 -9.51 20.36
CA TYR A 206 12.08 -8.89 19.03
C TYR A 206 13.05 -7.71 18.85
N TYR A 207 13.30 -6.90 19.89
CA TYR A 207 14.33 -5.87 19.82
C TYR A 207 15.73 -6.47 19.63
N GLN A 208 16.04 -7.58 20.32
CA GLN A 208 17.32 -8.28 20.16
C GLN A 208 17.50 -8.82 18.73
N GLN A 209 16.45 -9.40 18.13
CA GLN A 209 16.48 -9.82 16.73
C GLN A 209 16.71 -8.63 15.79
N SER A 210 16.00 -7.51 15.99
CA SER A 210 16.23 -6.28 15.22
C SER A 210 17.66 -5.78 15.32
N ILE A 211 18.24 -5.74 16.53
CA ILE A 211 19.62 -5.32 16.80
C ILE A 211 20.61 -6.23 16.07
N ALA A 212 20.41 -7.56 16.12
CA ALA A 212 21.30 -8.51 15.46
C ALA A 212 21.37 -8.25 13.94
N ILE A 213 20.22 -8.06 13.29
CA ILE A 213 20.16 -7.75 11.86
C ILE A 213 20.73 -6.37 11.57
N ALA A 214 20.41 -5.36 12.39
CA ALA A 214 20.91 -4.01 12.21
C ALA A 214 22.45 -3.96 12.27
N ARG A 215 23.06 -4.74 13.17
CA ARG A 215 24.52 -4.90 13.26
C ARG A 215 25.10 -5.60 12.04
N GLU A 216 24.49 -6.70 11.62
CA GLU A 216 24.90 -7.48 10.44
C GLU A 216 25.02 -6.59 9.18
N ILE A 217 24.06 -5.68 8.98
CA ILE A 217 24.01 -4.83 7.78
C ILE A 217 24.56 -3.41 7.98
N GLY A 218 25.13 -3.10 9.15
CA GLY A 218 25.63 -1.75 9.47
C GLY A 218 24.55 -0.66 9.58
N TYR A 219 23.29 -1.02 9.86
CA TYR A 219 22.18 -0.07 10.02
C TYR A 219 22.17 0.58 11.42
N ARG A 220 23.13 1.48 11.66
CA ARG A 220 23.39 2.13 12.96
C ARG A 220 22.16 2.82 13.57
N LEU A 221 21.36 3.53 12.77
CA LEU A 221 20.14 4.19 13.28
C LEU A 221 19.11 3.18 13.81
N GLY A 222 18.90 2.06 13.12
CA GLY A 222 17.98 1.01 13.57
C GLY A 222 18.47 0.28 14.82
N GLU A 223 19.78 0.07 14.90
CA GLU A 223 20.44 -0.49 16.08
C GLU A 223 20.22 0.39 17.31
N ALA A 224 20.52 1.70 17.21
CA ALA A 224 20.33 2.65 18.31
C ALA A 224 18.87 2.69 18.78
N ASN A 225 17.91 2.83 17.84
CA ASN A 225 16.49 2.87 18.18
C ASN A 225 16.02 1.60 18.91
N SER A 226 16.50 0.44 18.48
CA SER A 226 16.17 -0.85 19.09
C SER A 226 16.81 -1.00 20.46
N LEU A 227 18.07 -0.56 20.64
CA LEU A 227 18.77 -0.56 21.94
C LEU A 227 18.09 0.36 22.96
N GLY A 228 17.66 1.56 22.55
CA GLY A 228 16.95 2.48 23.46
C GLY A 228 15.64 1.87 23.97
N ASN A 229 14.86 1.26 23.07
CA ASN A 229 13.61 0.60 23.48
C ASN A 229 13.83 -0.71 24.24
N LEU A 230 14.92 -1.43 23.96
CA LEU A 230 15.35 -2.57 24.76
C LEU A 230 15.67 -2.13 26.19
N GLY A 231 16.38 -1.00 26.37
CA GLY A 231 16.66 -0.42 27.67
C GLY A 231 15.40 -0.06 28.44
N ASN A 232 14.42 0.56 27.77
CA ASN A 232 13.11 0.86 28.35
C ASN A 232 12.36 -0.41 28.78
N ALA A 233 12.40 -1.48 27.97
CA ALA A 233 11.76 -2.74 28.32
C ALA A 233 12.41 -3.39 29.56
N TYR A 234 13.75 -3.38 29.66
CA TYR A 234 14.45 -3.84 30.86
C TYR A 234 14.14 -2.99 32.10
N TYR A 235 14.01 -1.67 31.93
CA TYR A 235 13.63 -0.78 33.03
C TYR A 235 12.27 -1.16 33.63
N HIS A 236 11.27 -1.44 32.79
CA HIS A 236 9.95 -1.89 33.25
C HIS A 236 10.00 -3.25 33.97
N LEU A 237 10.93 -4.13 33.61
CA LEU A 237 11.19 -5.39 34.31
C LEU A 237 12.08 -5.24 35.56
N ARG A 238 12.50 -4.02 35.90
CA ARG A 238 13.44 -3.70 37.01
C ARG A 238 14.83 -4.31 36.82
N GLU A 239 15.20 -4.64 35.59
CA GLU A 239 16.54 -5.12 35.22
C GLU A 239 17.48 -3.93 34.95
N TYR A 240 17.66 -3.06 35.95
CA TYR A 240 18.25 -1.73 35.80
C TYR A 240 19.66 -1.73 35.19
N LYS A 241 20.49 -2.72 35.53
CA LYS A 241 21.84 -2.84 34.94
C LYS A 241 21.77 -3.01 33.42
N LYS A 242 20.95 -3.94 32.93
CA LYS A 242 20.77 -4.16 31.49
C LYS A 242 20.11 -2.97 30.80
N ALA A 243 19.22 -2.26 31.50
CA ALA A 243 18.61 -1.04 31.00
C ALA A 243 19.68 0.04 30.73
N ILE A 244 20.53 0.30 31.73
CA ILE A 244 21.65 1.26 31.63
C ILE A 244 22.60 0.86 30.48
N ASP A 245 23.03 -0.39 30.43
CA ASP A 245 23.94 -0.87 29.39
C ASP A 245 23.34 -0.67 27.98
N SER A 246 22.03 -0.93 27.81
CA SER A 246 21.34 -0.78 26.52
C SER A 246 21.20 0.69 26.12
N LEU A 247 20.84 1.57 27.07
CA LEU A 247 20.70 3.01 26.85
C LEU A 247 22.04 3.68 26.55
N GLN A 248 23.12 3.29 27.26
CA GLN A 248 24.46 3.78 26.98
C GLN A 248 24.94 3.41 25.58
N ASN A 249 24.70 2.16 25.15
CA ASN A 249 25.00 1.74 23.79
C ASN A 249 24.18 2.52 22.76
N SER A 250 22.87 2.72 23.00
CA SER A 250 22.02 3.57 22.15
C SER A 250 22.57 4.99 22.02
N LEU A 251 22.94 5.62 23.15
CA LEU A 251 23.49 6.97 23.20
C LEU A 251 24.82 7.08 22.45
N ALA A 252 25.72 6.11 22.61
CA ALA A 252 27.00 6.09 21.93
C ALA A 252 26.82 6.09 20.40
N ILE A 253 25.92 5.24 19.88
CA ILE A 253 25.61 5.19 18.45
C ILE A 253 24.92 6.48 18.00
N ALA A 254 23.97 7.01 18.79
CA ALA A 254 23.27 8.24 18.46
C ALA A 254 24.24 9.42 18.28
N ARG A 255 25.26 9.53 19.15
CA ARG A 255 26.34 10.52 19.04
C ARG A 255 27.21 10.29 17.80
N GLU A 256 27.60 9.05 17.53
CA GLU A 256 28.38 8.66 16.35
C GLU A 256 27.73 9.13 15.05
N ILE A 257 26.39 8.99 14.94
CA ILE A 257 25.64 9.34 13.73
C ILE A 257 25.06 10.77 13.76
N GLY A 258 25.34 11.56 14.81
CA GLY A 258 24.80 12.92 14.98
C GLY A 258 23.28 13.02 15.19
N ASN A 259 22.64 11.95 15.66
CA ASN A 259 21.19 11.91 15.90
C ASN A 259 20.84 12.50 17.29
N ARG A 260 20.74 13.83 17.37
CA ARG A 260 20.40 14.55 18.60
C ARG A 260 19.10 14.10 19.27
N LYS A 261 18.08 13.71 18.48
CA LYS A 261 16.82 13.18 19.02
C LYS A 261 17.03 11.80 19.66
N GLY A 262 17.84 10.95 19.02
CA GLY A 262 18.23 9.65 19.57
C GLY A 262 19.04 9.78 20.86
N GLU A 263 19.91 10.80 20.94
CA GLU A 263 20.64 11.11 22.17
C GLU A 263 19.68 11.45 23.32
N ALA A 264 18.75 12.39 23.10
CA ALA A 264 17.77 12.80 24.10
C ALA A 264 16.89 11.62 24.58
N ASN A 265 16.53 10.71 23.69
CA ASN A 265 15.75 9.52 24.06
C ASN A 265 16.54 8.48 24.87
N SER A 266 17.87 8.58 24.90
CA SER A 266 18.76 7.61 25.56
C SER A 266 19.34 8.12 26.88
N LEU A 267 19.05 9.37 27.26
CA LEU A 267 19.42 10.02 28.52
C LEU A 267 18.32 9.84 29.56
#